data_AF-A0A177M1Z1-F1
#
_entry.id   AF-A0A177M1Z1-F1
#
_cell.length_a   1.000
_cell.length_b   1.000
_cell.length_c   1.000
_cell.angle_alpha   90.00
_cell.angle_beta   90.00
_cell.angle_gamma   90.00
#
_symmetry.space_group_name_H-M   'P 1'
#
loop_
_entity.id
_entity.type
_entity.pdbx_description
1 polymer ?
#
loop_
_entity_poly.entity_id
_entity_poly.type
_entity_poly.pdbx_seq_one_letter_code
_entity_poly.pdbx_strand_id
1 'polypeptide(L)'
;MIELKELRFLLDARKTIIKESTMHKQKLSILVGVFLVTFVSVVRAGDWQNSWPTEKGAAAQRCAKTFDDYQLQAVCMDNERDGYNKMQGNFGLPSSVAHKAKMRCANTFDDFQLQAVCMQNEKDGYDKMQNY
;
A
#
# COMPACT_ATOMS: atom_id res chain seq x y z
N MET A 1 26.75 -1.41 -5.61
CA MET A 1 26.55 -0.05 -5.09
C MET A 1 25.37 0.55 -5.83
N ILE A 2 24.16 0.40 -5.27
CA ILE A 2 22.94 0.98 -5.83
C ILE A 2 22.93 2.44 -5.37
N GLU A 3 23.16 3.36 -6.30
CA GLU A 3 23.42 4.76 -6.02
C GLU A 3 22.20 5.44 -5.39
N LEU A 4 22.49 6.33 -4.42
CA LEU A 4 21.59 7.29 -3.77
C LEU A 4 20.62 8.06 -4.70
N LYS A 5 20.83 8.00 -6.02
CA LYS A 5 19.98 8.63 -7.04
C LYS A 5 18.61 7.96 -7.17
N GLU A 6 18.51 6.65 -7.03
CA GLU A 6 17.20 5.97 -7.07
C GLU A 6 16.33 6.28 -5.85
N LEU A 7 16.97 6.44 -4.68
CA LEU A 7 16.28 6.87 -3.45
C LEU A 7 15.71 8.30 -3.56
N ARG A 8 16.38 9.20 -4.28
CA ARG A 8 15.83 10.56 -4.56
C ARG A 8 14.65 10.50 -5.51
N PHE A 9 14.69 9.66 -6.53
CA PHE A 9 13.56 9.48 -7.45
C PHE A 9 12.32 8.96 -6.72
N LEU A 10 12.49 7.97 -5.83
CA LEU A 10 11.41 7.45 -4.99
C LEU A 10 10.85 8.50 -4.01
N LEU A 11 11.70 9.41 -3.51
CA LEU A 11 11.29 10.51 -2.62
C LEU A 11 10.58 11.65 -3.35
N ASP A 12 10.98 11.97 -4.58
CA ASP A 12 10.32 13.00 -5.39
C ASP A 12 8.99 12.49 -5.99
N ALA A 13 8.90 11.22 -6.39
CA ALA A 13 7.63 10.57 -6.72
C ALA A 13 6.64 10.61 -5.53
N ARG A 14 7.15 10.45 -4.31
CA ARG A 14 6.37 10.53 -3.07
C ARG A 14 5.71 11.90 -2.86
N LYS A 15 6.33 13.00 -3.29
CA LYS A 15 5.78 14.36 -3.12
C LYS A 15 4.67 14.67 -4.12
N THR A 16 4.77 14.16 -5.34
CA THR A 16 3.78 14.41 -6.40
C THR A 16 2.47 13.65 -6.12
N ILE A 17 2.55 12.40 -5.67
CA ILE A 17 1.37 11.55 -5.38
C ILE A 17 0.56 12.06 -4.19
N ILE A 18 1.22 12.63 -3.16
CA ILE A 18 0.54 13.20 -1.99
C ILE A 18 -0.26 14.45 -2.37
N LYS A 19 0.17 15.22 -3.38
CA LYS A 19 -0.50 16.47 -3.78
C LYS A 19 -1.77 16.22 -4.60
N GLU A 20 -1.81 15.17 -5.41
CA GLU A 20 -3.00 14.82 -6.22
C GLU A 20 -4.10 14.14 -5.41
N SER A 21 -3.75 13.31 -4.41
CA SER A 21 -4.75 12.60 -3.59
C SER A 21 -5.62 13.52 -2.73
N THR A 22 -5.14 14.72 -2.39
CA THR A 22 -5.92 15.70 -1.63
C THR A 22 -6.95 16.46 -2.46
N MET A 23 -6.83 16.50 -3.79
CA MET A 23 -7.68 17.36 -4.62
C MET A 23 -8.96 16.68 -5.12
N HIS A 24 -9.00 15.34 -5.16
CA HIS A 24 -10.17 14.61 -5.68
C HIS A 24 -11.25 14.25 -4.65
N LYS A 25 -10.99 14.35 -3.34
CA LYS A 25 -11.98 14.00 -2.30
C LYS A 25 -12.99 15.11 -1.96
N GLN A 26 -12.86 16.31 -2.52
CA GLN A 26 -13.65 17.48 -2.09
C GLN A 26 -14.84 17.84 -3.00
N LYS A 27 -15.15 17.02 -4.02
CA LYS A 27 -16.28 17.27 -4.92
C LYS A 27 -17.18 16.04 -5.07
N LEU A 28 -17.89 15.65 -4.01
CA LEU A 28 -19.15 14.94 -4.18
C LEU A 28 -20.06 15.17 -2.96
N SER A 29 -20.60 16.39 -2.91
CA SER A 29 -21.71 16.76 -2.05
C SER A 29 -23.01 16.14 -2.59
N ILE A 30 -23.78 15.57 -1.65
CA ILE A 30 -25.23 15.68 -1.52
C ILE A 30 -26.07 15.03 -2.64
N LEU A 31 -26.61 13.84 -2.35
CA LEU A 31 -27.97 13.45 -2.77
C LEU A 31 -28.49 12.26 -1.93
N VAL A 32 -29.35 12.62 -0.96
CA VAL A 32 -30.56 11.93 -0.47
C VAL A 32 -30.68 10.42 -0.73
N GLY A 33 -30.76 9.65 0.37
CA GLY A 33 -31.29 8.30 0.36
C GLY A 33 -31.03 7.58 1.68
N VAL A 34 -32.00 7.58 2.58
CA VAL A 34 -32.03 6.73 3.76
C VAL A 34 -32.10 5.28 3.28
N PHE A 35 -30.94 4.63 3.15
CA PHE A 35 -30.82 3.20 2.96
C PHE A 35 -30.07 2.67 4.17
N LEU A 36 -30.70 1.76 4.91
CA LEU A 36 -30.08 1.00 5.99
C LEU A 36 -28.79 0.36 5.47
N VAL A 37 -27.64 0.96 5.78
CA VAL A 37 -26.34 0.33 5.53
C VAL A 37 -26.04 -0.55 6.72
N THR A 38 -26.49 -1.80 6.66
CA THR A 38 -25.83 -2.88 7.39
C THR A 38 -24.42 -3.00 6.81
N PHE A 39 -23.48 -2.22 7.36
CA PHE A 39 -22.05 -2.38 7.15
C PHE A 39 -21.65 -3.74 7.74
N VAL A 40 -21.92 -4.82 6.99
CA VAL A 40 -21.15 -6.04 7.14
C VAL A 40 -19.74 -5.60 6.81
N SER A 41 -18.93 -5.40 7.85
CA SER A 41 -17.49 -5.22 7.71
C SER A 41 -16.98 -6.55 7.19
N VAL A 42 -17.10 -6.77 5.88
CA VAL A 42 -16.38 -7.84 5.21
C VAL A 42 -14.93 -7.47 5.47
N VAL A 43 -14.33 -8.16 6.43
CA VAL A 43 -12.90 -8.12 6.68
C VAL A 43 -12.30 -8.62 5.38
N ARG A 44 -12.03 -7.71 4.44
CA ARG A 44 -11.33 -8.04 3.21
C ARG A 44 -9.96 -8.48 3.68
N ALA A 45 -9.74 -9.80 3.67
CA ALA A 45 -8.39 -10.34 3.73
C ALA A 45 -7.55 -9.52 2.75
N GLY A 46 -6.52 -8.83 3.27
CA GLY A 46 -5.67 -8.03 2.39
C GLY A 46 -5.01 -8.96 1.37
N ASP A 47 -4.87 -8.50 0.13
CA ASP A 47 -4.41 -9.29 -1.02
C ASP A 47 -3.05 -9.98 -0.79
N TRP A 48 -2.28 -9.51 0.19
CA TRP A 48 -1.03 -10.13 0.66
C TRP A 48 -1.22 -11.55 1.24
N GLN A 49 -2.45 -11.96 1.55
CA GLN A 49 -2.78 -13.32 2.00
C GLN A 49 -2.86 -14.32 0.84
N ASN A 50 -3.06 -13.83 -0.39
CA ASN A 50 -3.06 -14.66 -1.59
C ASN A 50 -1.63 -14.94 -2.03
N SER A 51 -1.44 -15.96 -2.87
CA SER A 51 -0.11 -16.27 -3.41
C SER A 51 0.33 -15.23 -4.44
N TRP A 52 1.64 -14.94 -4.54
CA TRP A 52 2.16 -14.02 -5.56
C TRP A 52 1.71 -14.37 -7.00
N PRO A 53 1.69 -15.64 -7.44
CA PRO A 53 1.13 -15.98 -8.76
C PRO A 53 -0.32 -15.52 -8.98
N THR A 54 -1.15 -15.49 -7.93
CA THR A 54 -2.53 -14.97 -7.97
C THR A 54 -2.53 -13.45 -8.14
N GLU A 55 -1.69 -12.75 -7.38
CA GLU A 55 -1.66 -11.29 -7.33
C GLU A 55 -0.85 -10.63 -8.46
N LYS A 56 0.06 -11.37 -9.08
CA LYS A 56 0.95 -10.88 -10.14
C LYS A 56 0.18 -10.24 -11.30
N GLY A 57 -0.98 -10.78 -11.65
CA GLY A 57 -1.81 -10.23 -12.73
C GLY A 57 -2.37 -8.84 -12.38
N ALA A 58 -2.88 -8.68 -11.16
CA ALA A 58 -3.40 -7.40 -10.68
C ALA A 58 -2.27 -6.37 -10.54
N ALA A 59 -1.12 -6.75 -10.00
CA ALA A 59 0.07 -5.90 -9.92
C ALA A 59 0.53 -5.44 -11.32
N ALA A 60 0.56 -6.35 -12.30
CA ALA A 60 0.94 -6.01 -13.68
C ALA A 60 -0.03 -5.01 -14.31
N GLN A 61 -1.34 -5.16 -14.08
CA GLN A 61 -2.33 -4.19 -14.55
C GLN A 61 -2.14 -2.81 -13.92
N ARG A 62 -1.85 -2.73 -12.62
CA ARG A 62 -1.55 -1.44 -11.96
C ARG A 62 -0.29 -0.80 -12.53
N CYS A 63 0.78 -1.56 -12.69
CA CYS A 63 2.02 -1.05 -13.27
C CYS A 63 1.84 -0.56 -14.72
N ALA A 64 1.12 -1.31 -15.55
CA ALA A 64 0.82 -0.92 -16.92
C ALA A 64 -0.11 0.31 -17.02
N LYS A 65 -0.97 0.52 -16.02
CA LYS A 65 -1.81 1.71 -15.94
C LYS A 65 -1.03 2.96 -15.51
N THR A 66 -0.01 2.79 -14.67
CA THR A 66 0.79 3.90 -14.14
C THR A 66 1.90 4.33 -15.10
N PHE A 67 2.51 3.39 -15.82
CA PHE A 67 3.65 3.64 -16.69
C PHE A 67 3.43 3.15 -18.11
N ASP A 68 3.61 4.03 -19.09
CA ASP A 68 3.52 3.67 -20.51
C ASP A 68 4.79 2.96 -21.02
N ASP A 69 5.94 3.20 -20.37
CA ASP A 69 7.23 2.63 -20.76
C ASP A 69 7.47 1.25 -20.11
N TYR A 70 7.89 0.28 -20.93
CA TYR A 70 8.10 -1.10 -20.47
C TYR A 70 9.23 -1.25 -19.45
N GLN A 71 10.27 -0.41 -19.48
CA GLN A 71 11.35 -0.44 -18.49
C GLN A 71 10.80 0.01 -17.13
N LEU A 72 9.98 1.04 -17.10
CA LEU A 72 9.32 1.51 -15.88
C LEU A 72 8.27 0.52 -15.36
N GLN A 73 7.53 -0.15 -16.24
CA GLN A 73 6.62 -1.23 -15.85
C GLN A 73 7.37 -2.39 -15.19
N ALA A 74 8.55 -2.76 -15.70
CA ALA A 74 9.37 -3.82 -15.12
C ALA A 74 9.86 -3.45 -13.70
N VAL A 75 10.39 -2.23 -13.52
CA VAL A 75 10.80 -1.73 -12.21
C VAL A 75 9.62 -1.66 -11.24
N CYS A 76 8.44 -1.24 -11.71
CA CYS A 76 7.22 -1.27 -10.91
C CYS A 76 6.88 -2.69 -10.44
N MET A 77 6.96 -3.68 -11.33
CA MET A 77 6.71 -5.08 -10.98
C MET A 77 7.71 -5.64 -9.98
N ASP A 78 8.99 -5.27 -10.09
CA ASP A 78 10.01 -5.65 -9.11
C ASP A 78 9.70 -5.04 -7.73
N ASN A 79 9.31 -3.77 -7.68
CA ASN A 79 8.91 -3.11 -6.43
C ASN A 79 7.64 -3.72 -5.82
N GLU A 80 6.64 -4.08 -6.63
CA GLU A 80 5.43 -4.77 -6.15
C GLU A 80 5.78 -6.15 -5.56
N ARG A 81 6.66 -6.91 -6.23
CA ARG A 81 7.11 -8.21 -5.74
C ARG A 81 7.86 -8.09 -4.42
N ASP A 82 8.75 -7.12 -4.31
CA ASP A 82 9.50 -6.86 -3.09
C ASP A 82 8.60 -6.40 -1.95
N GLY A 83 7.62 -5.54 -2.25
CA GLY A 83 6.56 -5.15 -1.32
C GLY A 83 5.78 -6.37 -0.82
N TYR A 84 5.33 -7.24 -1.72
CA TYR A 84 4.59 -8.46 -1.40
C TYR A 84 5.42 -9.37 -0.48
N ASN A 85 6.69 -9.59 -0.81
CA ASN A 85 7.60 -10.43 -0.01
C ASN A 85 7.77 -9.86 1.41
N LYS A 86 7.92 -8.54 1.55
CA LYS A 86 7.98 -7.89 2.87
C LYS A 86 6.68 -8.06 3.66
N MET A 87 5.53 -7.96 2.97
CA MET A 87 4.20 -8.16 3.57
C MET A 87 3.96 -9.58 4.08
N GLN A 88 4.74 -10.58 3.66
CA GLN A 88 4.71 -11.91 4.27
C GLN A 88 5.29 -11.92 5.70
N GLY A 89 6.26 -11.05 5.99
CA GLY A 89 6.86 -10.90 7.31
C GLY A 89 6.02 -10.06 8.28
N ASN A 90 6.42 -10.01 9.54
CA ASN A 90 5.73 -9.23 10.58
C ASN A 90 6.40 -7.88 10.88
N PHE A 91 7.44 -7.48 10.14
CA PHE A 91 8.17 -6.22 10.34
C PHE A 91 8.72 -6.06 11.78
N GLY A 92 8.95 -7.17 12.48
CA GLY A 92 9.39 -7.17 13.89
C GLY A 92 8.29 -6.80 14.90
N LEU A 93 7.03 -6.69 14.47
CA LEU A 93 5.88 -6.50 15.35
C LEU A 93 5.39 -7.84 15.93
N PRO A 94 4.76 -7.83 17.12
CA PRO A 94 4.00 -8.98 17.60
C PRO A 94 2.93 -9.39 16.58
N SER A 95 2.72 -10.70 16.38
CA SER A 95 1.86 -11.23 15.30
C SER A 95 0.46 -10.59 15.25
N SER A 96 -0.20 -10.42 16.39
CA SER A 96 -1.53 -9.80 16.47
C SER A 96 -1.55 -8.31 16.11
N VAL A 97 -0.47 -7.58 16.45
CA VAL A 97 -0.28 -6.16 16.09
C VAL A 97 0.03 -6.04 14.60
N ALA A 98 0.95 -6.88 14.11
CA ALA A 98 1.32 -6.94 12.71
C ALA A 98 0.10 -7.20 11.83
N HIS A 99 -0.72 -8.20 12.17
CA HIS A 99 -1.92 -8.54 11.41
C HIS A 99 -2.90 -7.36 11.32
N LYS A 100 -3.19 -6.70 12.46
CA LYS A 100 -4.07 -5.52 12.48
C LYS A 100 -3.51 -4.36 11.66
N ALA A 101 -2.20 -4.11 11.73
CA ALA A 101 -1.53 -3.09 10.93
C ALA A 101 -1.59 -3.41 9.44
N LYS A 102 -1.33 -4.67 9.04
CA LYS A 102 -1.44 -5.12 7.63
C LYS A 102 -2.84 -4.90 7.08
N MET A 103 -3.88 -5.18 7.87
CA MET A 103 -5.27 -4.93 7.47
C MET A 103 -5.54 -3.43 7.24
N ARG A 104 -5.02 -2.54 8.11
CA ARG A 104 -5.14 -1.09 7.91
C ARG A 104 -4.40 -0.62 6.66
N CYS A 105 -3.16 -1.09 6.47
CA CYS A 105 -2.35 -0.71 5.32
C CYS A 105 -2.97 -1.19 4.00
N ALA A 106 -3.49 -2.43 3.95
CA ALA A 106 -4.18 -2.97 2.79
C ALA A 106 -5.49 -2.23 2.46
N ASN A 107 -6.21 -1.73 3.48
CA ASN A 107 -7.40 -0.89 3.25
C ASN A 107 -7.06 0.52 2.76
N THR A 108 -5.80 0.95 2.89
CA THR A 108 -5.37 2.31 2.54
C THR A 108 -4.69 2.35 1.17
N PHE A 109 -3.93 1.30 0.84
CA PHE A 109 -3.11 1.23 -0.36
C PHE A 109 -3.30 -0.12 -1.06
N ASP A 110 -3.53 -0.08 -2.37
CA ASP A 110 -3.65 -1.29 -3.19
C ASP A 110 -2.27 -1.85 -3.60
N ASP A 111 -1.26 -0.97 -3.69
CA ASP A 111 0.10 -1.32 -4.11
C ASP A 111 0.91 -1.93 -2.96
N PHE A 112 1.50 -3.10 -3.18
CA PHE A 112 2.23 -3.82 -2.14
C PHE A 112 3.46 -3.04 -1.66
N GLN A 113 4.10 -2.28 -2.55
CA GLN A 113 5.23 -1.42 -2.18
C GLN A 113 4.82 -0.35 -1.16
N LEU A 114 3.62 0.25 -1.33
CA LEU A 114 3.08 1.25 -0.42
C LEU A 114 2.58 0.61 0.89
N GLN A 115 1.96 -0.56 0.81
CA GLN A 115 1.59 -1.33 2.00
C GLN A 115 2.81 -1.67 2.87
N ALA A 116 3.93 -2.08 2.25
CA ALA A 116 5.18 -2.36 2.98
C ALA A 116 5.77 -1.12 3.65
N VAL A 117 5.72 0.04 2.99
CA VAL A 117 6.13 1.33 3.60
C VAL A 117 5.19 1.71 4.75
N CYS A 118 3.88 1.52 4.59
CA CYS A 118 2.90 1.73 5.66
C CYS A 118 3.22 0.84 6.88
N MET A 119 3.52 -0.44 6.66
CA MET A 119 3.92 -1.37 7.73
C MET A 119 5.21 -0.96 8.45
N GLN A 120 6.18 -0.39 7.73
CA GLN A 120 7.38 0.15 8.36
C GLN A 120 7.05 1.33 9.29
N ASN A 121 6.17 2.23 8.86
CA ASN A 121 5.73 3.34 9.72
C ASN A 121 4.94 2.86 10.95
N GLU A 122 4.14 1.79 10.80
CA GLU A 122 3.43 1.14 11.91
C GLU A 122 4.42 0.53 12.91
N LYS A 123 5.51 -0.09 12.44
CA LYS A 123 6.62 -0.55 13.30
C LYS A 123 7.26 0.60 14.07
N ASP A 124 7.63 1.67 13.36
CA ASP A 124 8.28 2.82 13.98
C ASP A 124 7.36 3.51 15.02
N GLY A 125 6.06 3.57 14.73
CA GLY A 125 5.05 4.08 15.66
C GLY A 125 4.87 3.19 16.89
N TYR A 126 4.85 1.87 16.69
CA TYR A 126 4.78 0.90 17.78
C TYR A 126 6.00 1.02 18.70
N ASP A 127 7.21 1.07 18.15
CA ASP A 127 8.45 1.18 18.92
C ASP A 127 8.49 2.47 19.75
N LYS A 128 8.06 3.59 19.15
CA LYS A 128 7.94 4.85 19.89
C LYS A 128 7.00 4.72 21.08
N MET A 129 5.85 4.07 20.91
CA MET A 129 4.87 3.86 21.98
C MET A 129 5.34 2.90 23.08
N GLN A 130 6.35 2.06 22.83
CA GLN A 130 6.96 1.24 23.90
C GLN A 130 7.92 2.03 24.79
N ASN A 131 8.36 3.22 24.34
CA ASN A 131 9.30 4.09 25.07
C ASN A 131 8.60 5.29 25.75
N TYR A 132 7.27 5.36 25.69
CA TYR A 132 6.43 6.31 26.43
C TYR A 132 5.82 5.62 27.66
#